data_AF-A0A9W7AR97-F1
#
_entry.id   AF-A0A9W7AR97-F1
#
_cell.length_a   1.000
_cell.length_b   1.000
_cell.length_c   1.000
_cell.angle_alpha   90.00
_cell.angle_beta   90.00
_cell.angle_gamma   90.00
#
_symmetry.space_group_name_H-M   'P 1'
#
loop_
_entity.id
_entity.type
_entity.pdbx_description
1 polymer ?
#
loop_
_entity_poly.entity_id
_entity_poly.type
_entity_poly.pdbx_seq_one_letter_code
_entity_poly.pdbx_strand_id
1 'polypeptide(L)'
;MVDCSGDYGNNGCSGGLMDYAFQYIIDNGGIDGDDDYAYQGVDAECWSNATSRVVATIDSFADVASGDEEQLSIAILQQPVSVAIEALDASFQSYSSGVYDDASCGDNLDHGVLVVGLTDDAYIVKNSWGETWGDAGYIQMKRGMNICGIGIQPSYPVSKKGDPVPVPDPTPGPQPGPQPNECGCSADSVQMCGAFGMMCCCGANGDTTCMATDTCCCR
;
A
#
# COMPACT_ATOMS: atom_id res chain seq x y z
N MET A 1 -7.08 14.97 9.04
CA MET A 1 -7.00 15.65 7.71
C MET A 1 -8.37 16.11 7.23
N VAL A 2 -9.36 15.21 7.14
CA VAL A 2 -10.75 15.52 6.72
C VAL A 2 -11.29 16.79 7.40
N ASP A 3 -11.23 16.84 8.73
CA ASP A 3 -11.85 17.92 9.52
C ASP A 3 -11.06 19.24 9.56
N CYS A 4 -9.74 19.17 9.34
CA CYS A 4 -8.81 20.26 9.70
C CYS A 4 -8.12 20.93 8.51
N SER A 5 -8.13 20.32 7.33
CA SER A 5 -7.41 20.84 6.15
C SER A 5 -8.30 21.68 5.21
N GLY A 6 -9.50 22.07 5.67
CA GLY A 6 -10.45 22.85 4.87
C GLY A 6 -9.88 24.17 4.35
N ASP A 7 -9.16 24.89 5.19
CA ASP A 7 -8.53 26.18 4.85
C ASP A 7 -7.42 26.05 3.77
N TYR A 8 -6.98 24.83 3.47
CA TYR A 8 -5.97 24.51 2.44
C TYR A 8 -6.59 24.12 1.10
N GLY A 9 -7.92 24.07 1.00
CA GLY A 9 -8.66 23.75 -0.23
C GLY A 9 -9.21 22.33 -0.29
N ASN A 10 -9.03 21.51 0.76
CA ASN A 10 -9.73 20.23 0.88
C ASN A 10 -11.18 20.44 1.31
N ASN A 11 -12.06 19.52 0.93
CA ASN A 11 -13.51 19.63 1.16
C ASN A 11 -14.04 18.45 1.99
N GLY A 12 -13.25 17.99 2.95
CA GLY A 12 -13.59 16.86 3.81
C GLY A 12 -13.96 15.61 3.02
N CYS A 13 -15.11 15.01 3.31
CA CYS A 13 -15.66 13.85 2.61
C CYS A 13 -16.04 14.13 1.14
N SER A 14 -16.08 15.39 0.70
CA SER A 14 -16.36 15.77 -0.70
C SER A 14 -15.11 15.80 -1.58
N GLY A 15 -13.95 15.40 -1.05
CA GLY A 15 -12.71 15.27 -1.80
C GLY A 15 -11.65 16.31 -1.46
N GLY A 16 -10.47 16.13 -2.03
CA GLY A 16 -9.29 16.95 -1.75
C GLY A 16 -8.09 16.49 -2.56
N LEU A 17 -6.95 17.14 -2.36
CA LEU A 17 -5.67 16.78 -3.00
C LEU A 17 -4.62 16.46 -1.93
N MET A 18 -3.74 15.52 -2.25
CA MET A 18 -2.67 15.07 -1.35
C MET A 18 -1.72 16.22 -1.00
N ASP A 19 -1.41 17.09 -1.96
CA ASP A 19 -0.52 18.25 -1.75
C ASP A 19 -1.10 19.25 -0.74
N TYR A 20 -2.41 19.51 -0.78
CA TYR A 20 -3.07 20.36 0.22
C TYR A 20 -3.02 19.73 1.60
N ALA A 21 -3.12 18.40 1.65
CA ALA A 21 -2.98 17.65 2.89
C ALA A 21 -1.54 17.69 3.43
N PHE A 22 -0.53 17.56 2.57
CA PHE A 22 0.88 17.72 2.96
C PHE A 22 1.17 19.14 3.45
N GLN A 23 0.68 20.16 2.75
CA GLN A 23 0.84 21.54 3.18
C GLN A 23 0.20 21.79 4.55
N TYR A 24 -1.01 21.25 4.78
CA TYR A 24 -1.63 21.26 6.10
C TYR A 24 -0.73 20.64 7.17
N ILE A 25 -0.13 19.46 6.92
CA ILE A 25 0.74 18.78 7.90
C ILE A 25 1.95 19.65 8.26
N ILE A 26 2.55 20.31 7.26
CA ILE A 26 3.70 21.22 7.46
C ILE A 26 3.31 22.38 8.39
N ASP A 27 2.23 23.08 8.02
CA ASP A 27 1.83 24.32 8.71
C ASP A 27 1.17 24.06 10.07
N ASN A 28 0.51 22.90 10.24
CA ASN A 28 -0.03 22.43 11.51
C ASN A 28 1.06 21.96 12.49
N GLY A 29 2.28 21.72 12.01
CA GLY A 29 3.37 21.18 12.82
C GLY A 29 3.26 19.68 13.06
N GLY A 30 2.59 18.95 12.16
CA GLY A 30 2.49 17.51 12.15
C GLY A 30 1.08 16.94 12.04
N ILE A 31 0.98 15.62 12.17
CA ILE A 31 -0.26 14.85 12.10
C ILE A 31 -0.37 13.90 13.30
N ASP A 32 -1.57 13.78 13.83
CA ASP A 32 -1.90 12.86 14.93
C ASP A 32 -2.01 11.41 14.45
N GLY A 33 -1.81 10.45 15.36
CA GLY A 33 -2.04 9.04 15.09
C GLY A 33 -3.52 8.69 14.98
N ASP A 34 -3.85 7.61 14.28
CA ASP A 34 -5.25 7.16 14.10
C ASP A 34 -5.91 6.77 15.44
N ASP A 35 -5.17 6.17 16.38
CA ASP A 35 -5.69 5.86 17.73
C ASP A 35 -6.08 7.13 18.52
N ASP A 36 -5.49 8.27 18.19
CA ASP A 36 -5.72 9.56 18.84
C ASP A 36 -6.81 10.38 18.14
N TYR A 37 -6.88 10.27 16.82
CA TYR A 37 -7.88 10.94 15.98
C TYR A 37 -8.49 9.93 15.00
N ALA A 38 -9.32 9.04 15.54
CA ALA A 38 -9.88 7.92 14.79
C ALA A 38 -10.84 8.38 13.68
N TYR A 39 -10.73 7.73 12.52
CA TYR A 39 -11.59 7.99 11.37
C TYR A 39 -13.08 7.72 11.68
N GLN A 40 -13.94 8.71 11.41
CA GLN A 40 -15.38 8.63 11.64
C GLN A 40 -16.21 8.42 10.36
N GLY A 41 -15.60 8.56 9.19
CA GLY A 41 -16.32 8.45 7.91
C GLY A 41 -17.34 9.57 7.66
N VAL A 42 -17.23 10.70 8.37
CA VAL A 42 -18.10 11.87 8.25
C VAL A 42 -17.28 13.14 8.46
N ASP A 43 -17.75 14.26 7.91
CA ASP A 43 -17.21 15.58 8.22
C ASP A 43 -17.53 15.95 9.68
N ALA A 44 -16.50 16.33 10.43
CA ALA A 44 -16.64 16.84 11.79
C ALA A 44 -15.90 18.18 11.97
N GLU A 45 -16.11 18.81 13.13
CA GLU A 45 -15.32 19.99 13.49
C GLU A 45 -13.87 19.58 13.79
N CYS A 46 -12.91 20.37 13.30
CA CYS A 46 -11.50 20.13 13.58
C CYS A 46 -11.23 20.09 15.09
N TRP A 47 -10.75 18.95 15.57
CA TRP A 47 -10.46 18.78 16.99
C TRP A 47 -9.08 19.32 17.37
N SER A 48 -8.99 20.64 17.52
CA SER A 48 -7.76 21.37 17.89
C SER A 48 -7.17 21.04 19.28
N ASN A 49 -7.93 20.36 20.15
CA ASN A 49 -7.52 19.93 21.48
C ASN A 49 -7.18 18.43 21.56
N ALA A 50 -7.05 17.74 20.43
CA ALA A 50 -6.45 16.41 20.40
C ALA A 50 -5.03 16.53 20.99
N THR A 51 -4.87 16.08 22.22
CA THR A 51 -3.67 16.32 23.02
C THR A 51 -2.46 15.60 22.42
N SER A 52 -1.51 16.36 21.89
CA SER A 52 -0.06 16.12 22.02
C SER A 52 0.52 14.78 21.52
N ARG A 53 -0.05 14.14 20.51
CA ARG A 53 0.53 12.93 19.90
C ARG A 53 0.69 13.08 18.40
N VAL A 54 1.27 14.20 17.98
CA VAL A 54 1.90 14.32 16.67
C VAL A 54 2.84 13.12 16.50
N VAL A 55 2.44 12.17 15.65
CA VAL A 55 3.20 10.94 15.39
C VAL A 55 4.19 11.16 14.25
N ALA A 56 3.90 12.08 13.35
CA ALA A 56 4.73 12.39 12.20
C ALA A 56 4.75 13.88 11.90
N THR A 57 5.88 14.36 11.40
CA THR A 57 6.04 15.67 10.79
C THR A 57 6.69 15.49 9.43
N ILE A 58 6.51 16.46 8.54
CA ILE A 58 7.19 16.51 7.24
C ILE A 58 7.75 17.92 7.05
N ASP A 59 8.84 18.05 6.31
CA ASP A 59 9.49 19.33 6.05
C ASP A 59 8.99 19.98 4.75
N SER A 60 8.68 19.15 3.76
CA SER A 60 8.18 19.55 2.45
C SER A 60 7.49 18.37 1.77
N PHE A 61 7.04 18.54 0.54
CA PHE A 61 6.60 17.47 -0.35
C PHE A 61 7.14 17.73 -1.75
N ALA A 62 7.13 16.71 -2.59
CA ALA A 62 7.61 16.80 -3.96
C ALA A 62 6.69 16.02 -4.90
N ASP A 63 6.57 16.54 -6.11
CA ASP A 63 5.82 15.92 -7.19
C ASP A 63 6.75 15.17 -8.13
N VAL A 64 6.26 14.06 -8.66
CA VAL A 64 6.82 13.45 -9.87
C VAL A 64 6.21 14.16 -11.07
N ALA A 65 7.03 14.43 -12.08
CA ALA A 65 6.55 15.04 -13.31
C ALA A 65 5.43 14.21 -13.94
N SER A 66 4.35 14.88 -14.34
CA SER A 66 3.16 14.23 -14.90
C SER A 66 3.52 13.37 -16.13
N GLY A 67 3.12 12.10 -16.08
CA GLY A 67 3.38 11.09 -17.12
C GLY A 67 4.77 10.46 -17.08
N ASP A 68 5.65 10.87 -16.17
CA ASP A 68 7.01 10.32 -16.04
C ASP A 68 7.03 9.06 -15.16
N GLU A 69 6.58 7.94 -15.72
CA GLU A 69 6.52 6.66 -15.03
C GLU A 69 7.91 6.09 -14.64
N GLU A 70 8.97 6.55 -15.30
CA GLU A 70 10.35 6.19 -14.92
C GLU A 70 10.71 6.88 -13.60
N GLN A 71 10.50 8.19 -13.48
CA GLN A 71 10.71 8.91 -12.22
C GLN A 71 9.76 8.45 -11.11
N LEU A 72 8.52 8.10 -11.45
CA LEU A 72 7.59 7.49 -10.50
C LEU A 72 8.16 6.18 -9.93
N SER A 73 8.67 5.31 -10.81
CA SER A 73 9.30 4.06 -10.40
C SER A 73 10.53 4.30 -9.49
N ILE A 74 11.35 5.31 -9.80
CA ILE A 74 12.51 5.69 -8.98
C ILE A 74 12.07 6.22 -7.60
N ALA A 75 11.00 7.01 -7.54
CA ALA A 75 10.47 7.52 -6.27
C ALA A 75 9.91 6.38 -5.39
N ILE A 76 9.16 5.45 -5.98
CA ILE A 76 8.58 4.28 -5.30
C ILE A 76 9.66 3.40 -4.65
N LEU A 77 10.83 3.26 -5.29
CA LEU A 77 11.96 2.51 -4.72
C LEU A 77 12.55 3.15 -3.45
N GLN A 78 12.26 4.42 -3.19
CA GLN A 78 12.76 5.15 -2.02
C GLN A 78 11.70 5.18 -0.91
N GLN A 79 10.44 5.33 -1.26
CA GLN A 79 9.32 5.42 -0.33
C GLN A 79 7.98 5.23 -1.06
N PRO A 80 6.89 4.95 -0.34
CA PRO A 80 5.55 5.02 -0.91
C PRO A 80 5.21 6.40 -1.50
N VAL A 81 4.46 6.40 -2.61
CA VAL A 81 4.07 7.60 -3.36
C VAL A 81 2.55 7.67 -3.43
N SER A 82 1.98 8.80 -3.04
CA SER A 82 0.56 9.06 -3.21
C SER A 82 0.26 9.37 -4.67
N VAL A 83 -0.80 8.78 -5.21
CA VAL A 83 -1.22 8.99 -6.61
C VAL A 83 -2.74 9.14 -6.66
N ALA A 84 -3.24 9.79 -7.71
CA ALA A 84 -4.64 9.75 -8.08
C ALA A 84 -4.82 8.87 -9.32
N ILE A 85 -5.93 8.15 -9.38
CA ILE A 85 -6.33 7.28 -10.49
C ILE A 85 -7.81 7.51 -10.86
N GLU A 86 -8.19 7.09 -12.06
CA GLU A 86 -9.59 6.83 -12.41
C GLU A 86 -9.99 5.45 -11.88
N ALA A 87 -10.98 5.39 -10.99
CA ALA A 87 -11.38 4.16 -10.30
C ALA A 87 -12.87 3.82 -10.44
N LEU A 88 -13.64 4.65 -11.17
CA LEU A 88 -15.07 4.42 -11.37
C LEU A 88 -15.39 3.34 -12.42
N ASP A 89 -14.41 2.86 -13.18
CA ASP A 89 -14.62 1.79 -14.15
C ASP A 89 -15.05 0.47 -13.49
N ALA A 90 -15.98 -0.24 -14.14
CA ALA A 90 -16.53 -1.49 -13.63
C ALA A 90 -15.45 -2.58 -13.48
N SER A 91 -14.43 -2.59 -14.35
CA SER A 91 -13.31 -3.52 -14.26
C SER A 91 -12.45 -3.25 -13.03
N PHE A 92 -12.23 -1.98 -12.66
CA PHE A 92 -11.54 -1.61 -11.43
C PHE A 92 -12.35 -2.00 -10.20
N GLN A 93 -13.64 -1.62 -10.16
CA GLN A 93 -14.51 -1.94 -9.01
C GLN A 93 -14.63 -3.45 -8.73
N SER A 94 -14.58 -4.28 -9.77
CA SER A 94 -14.67 -5.74 -9.68
C SER A 94 -13.33 -6.47 -9.64
N TYR A 95 -12.20 -5.74 -9.59
CA TYR A 95 -10.88 -6.33 -9.48
C TYR A 95 -10.77 -7.23 -8.24
N SER A 96 -10.08 -8.37 -8.39
CA SER A 96 -9.89 -9.35 -7.33
C SER A 96 -8.45 -9.83 -7.18
N SER A 97 -7.70 -10.03 -8.27
CA SER A 97 -6.31 -10.47 -8.22
C SER A 97 -5.63 -10.35 -9.60
N GLY A 98 -4.30 -10.51 -9.63
CA GLY A 98 -3.49 -10.49 -10.84
C GLY A 98 -3.09 -9.07 -11.27
N VAL A 99 -2.44 -8.95 -12.42
CA VAL A 99 -2.09 -7.63 -12.97
C VAL A 99 -3.31 -7.05 -13.67
N TYR A 100 -3.78 -5.92 -13.18
CA TYR A 100 -4.80 -5.10 -13.82
C TYR A 100 -4.17 -4.34 -15.00
N ASP A 101 -4.66 -4.62 -16.21
CA ASP A 101 -4.11 -4.11 -17.47
C ASP A 101 -5.19 -3.55 -18.43
N ASP A 102 -6.33 -3.13 -17.87
CA ASP A 102 -7.43 -2.60 -18.67
C ASP A 102 -7.05 -1.25 -19.30
N ALA A 103 -6.64 -1.30 -20.56
CA ALA A 103 -6.25 -0.12 -21.34
C ALA A 103 -7.42 0.83 -21.65
N SER A 104 -8.66 0.45 -21.33
CA SER A 104 -9.80 1.36 -21.42
C SER A 104 -9.95 2.28 -20.21
N CYS A 105 -9.21 2.00 -19.12
CA CYS A 105 -9.16 2.86 -17.94
C CYS A 105 -8.52 4.20 -18.29
N GLY A 106 -9.31 5.27 -18.19
CA GLY A 106 -8.98 6.62 -18.67
C GLY A 106 -8.01 7.39 -17.77
N ASP A 107 -8.13 8.71 -17.79
CA ASP A 107 -7.32 9.66 -17.01
C ASP A 107 -8.16 10.69 -16.25
N ASN A 108 -9.46 10.48 -16.11
CA ASN A 108 -10.36 11.32 -15.31
C ASN A 108 -10.21 10.97 -13.83
N LEU A 109 -9.09 11.39 -13.24
CA LEU A 109 -8.72 11.07 -11.87
C LEU A 109 -9.82 11.43 -10.87
N ASP A 110 -10.26 10.46 -10.09
CA ASP A 110 -11.37 10.58 -9.15
C ASP A 110 -11.11 9.94 -7.78
N HIS A 111 -10.01 9.20 -7.65
CA HIS A 111 -9.71 8.41 -6.46
C HIS A 111 -8.23 8.47 -6.07
N GLY A 112 -7.96 8.76 -4.80
CA GLY A 112 -6.61 8.80 -4.24
C GLY A 112 -6.20 7.44 -3.66
N VAL A 113 -5.01 6.96 -4.05
CA VAL A 113 -4.43 5.68 -3.59
C VAL A 113 -2.93 5.82 -3.29
N LEU A 114 -2.31 4.77 -2.78
CA LEU A 114 -0.90 4.78 -2.40
C LEU A 114 -0.13 3.67 -3.14
N VAL A 115 0.87 4.05 -3.92
CA VAL A 115 1.80 3.07 -4.50
C VAL A 115 2.85 2.73 -3.46
N VAL A 116 2.93 1.47 -3.05
CA VAL A 116 3.79 0.99 -1.95
C VAL A 116 4.97 0.15 -2.43
N GLY A 117 5.01 -0.19 -3.71
CA GLY A 117 6.06 -1.00 -4.28
C GLY A 117 5.86 -1.25 -5.77
N LEU A 118 6.76 -2.03 -6.34
CA LEU A 118 6.70 -2.43 -7.74
C LEU A 118 7.30 -3.83 -7.94
N THR A 119 6.81 -4.51 -8.96
CA THR A 119 7.44 -5.68 -9.59
C THR A 119 7.94 -5.28 -10.98
N ASP A 120 8.57 -6.18 -11.72
CA ASP A 120 8.97 -5.90 -13.11
C ASP A 120 7.79 -5.45 -13.99
N ASP A 121 6.57 -5.94 -13.72
CA ASP A 121 5.40 -5.72 -14.56
C ASP A 121 4.36 -4.74 -13.98
N ALA A 122 4.32 -4.54 -12.66
CA ALA A 122 3.20 -3.87 -12.01
C ALA A 122 3.60 -2.97 -10.83
N TYR A 123 2.83 -1.91 -10.60
CA TYR A 123 2.83 -1.14 -9.36
C TYR A 123 1.96 -1.86 -8.34
N ILE A 124 2.45 -1.98 -7.10
CA ILE A 124 1.68 -2.51 -5.98
C ILE A 124 0.98 -1.32 -5.33
N VAL A 125 -0.34 -1.27 -5.44
CA VAL A 125 -1.14 -0.11 -5.02
C VAL A 125 -2.05 -0.51 -3.87
N LYS A 126 -1.93 0.18 -2.74
CA LYS A 126 -2.81 0.06 -1.58
C LYS A 126 -4.07 0.89 -1.81
N ASN A 127 -5.23 0.25 -1.68
CA ASN A 127 -6.53 0.92 -1.74
C ASN A 127 -7.11 1.15 -0.33
N SER A 128 -8.21 1.88 -0.24
CA SER A 128 -8.93 2.25 0.98
C SER A 128 -10.34 1.66 1.06
N TRP A 129 -10.65 0.64 0.25
CA TRP A 129 -11.97 -0.02 0.18
C TRP A 129 -12.08 -1.31 1.01
N GLY A 130 -11.16 -1.47 1.97
CA GLY A 130 -11.11 -2.64 2.86
C GLY A 130 -10.45 -3.87 2.22
N GLU A 131 -10.15 -4.85 3.08
CA GLU A 131 -9.38 -6.05 2.70
C GLU A 131 -10.15 -7.03 1.81
N THR A 132 -11.48 -6.93 1.76
CA THR A 132 -12.32 -7.81 0.93
C THR A 132 -12.30 -7.43 -0.55
N TRP A 133 -11.79 -6.24 -0.88
CA TRP A 133 -11.64 -5.78 -2.25
C TRP A 133 -10.24 -6.11 -2.77
N GLY A 134 -10.14 -6.54 -4.03
CA GLY A 134 -8.85 -6.86 -4.63
C GLY A 134 -8.09 -7.98 -3.91
N ASP A 135 -6.76 -7.90 -3.97
CA ASP A 135 -5.85 -8.84 -3.32
C ASP A 135 -5.54 -8.32 -1.91
N ALA A 136 -6.42 -8.64 -0.95
CA ALA A 136 -6.35 -8.18 0.42
C ALA A 136 -6.30 -6.64 0.57
N GLY A 137 -7.08 -5.91 -0.24
CA GLY A 137 -7.09 -4.44 -0.27
C GLY A 137 -6.08 -3.80 -1.20
N TYR A 138 -5.32 -4.60 -1.96
CA TYR A 138 -4.32 -4.13 -2.92
C TYR A 138 -4.71 -4.47 -4.36
N ILE A 139 -4.11 -3.75 -5.30
CA ILE A 139 -4.18 -4.01 -6.75
C ILE A 139 -2.78 -3.94 -7.35
N GLN A 140 -2.49 -4.82 -8.31
CA GLN A 140 -1.27 -4.77 -9.11
C GLN A 140 -1.59 -4.09 -10.44
N MET A 141 -1.22 -2.81 -10.62
CA MET A 141 -1.55 -2.05 -11.84
C MET A 141 -0.39 -2.13 -12.84
N LYS A 142 -0.68 -2.44 -14.11
CA LYS A 142 0.34 -2.56 -15.16
C LYS A 142 1.20 -1.27 -15.26
N ARG A 143 2.52 -1.44 -15.26
CA ARG A 143 3.51 -0.36 -15.39
C ARG A 143 3.79 -0.01 -16.84
N GLY A 144 4.15 1.25 -17.08
CA GLY A 144 4.67 1.73 -18.38
C GLY A 144 3.57 2.00 -19.42
N MET A 145 2.31 2.06 -18.98
CA MET A 145 1.15 2.33 -19.83
C MET A 145 0.29 3.49 -19.32
N ASN A 146 0.65 4.07 -18.17
CA ASN A 146 -0.13 5.11 -17.48
C ASN A 146 -1.63 4.78 -17.36
N ILE A 147 -1.97 3.50 -17.16
CA ILE A 147 -3.36 3.07 -17.05
C ILE A 147 -4.04 3.77 -15.86
N CYS A 148 -5.30 4.14 -16.04
CA CYS A 148 -6.07 4.91 -15.06
C CYS A 148 -5.42 6.27 -14.68
N GLY A 149 -4.46 6.76 -15.46
CA GLY A 149 -3.75 8.01 -15.19
C GLY A 149 -2.82 7.98 -13.97
N ILE A 150 -2.37 6.80 -13.51
CA ILE A 150 -1.57 6.63 -12.28
C ILE A 150 -0.30 7.51 -12.21
N GLY A 151 0.28 7.88 -13.35
CA GLY A 151 1.45 8.75 -13.45
C GLY A 151 1.15 10.25 -13.54
N ILE A 152 -0.11 10.69 -13.50
CA ILE A 152 -0.50 12.09 -13.79
C ILE A 152 -0.32 13.01 -12.59
N GLN A 153 -0.69 12.57 -11.39
CA GLN A 153 -0.53 13.34 -10.14
C GLN A 153 0.18 12.55 -9.02
N PRO A 154 1.43 12.10 -9.20
CA PRO A 154 2.17 11.45 -8.13
C PRO A 154 2.87 12.49 -7.25
N SER A 155 2.68 12.40 -5.93
CA SER A 155 3.37 13.24 -4.96
C SER A 155 3.73 12.48 -3.69
N TYR A 156 4.76 12.93 -2.99
CA TYR A 156 5.24 12.28 -1.79
C TYR A 156 5.80 13.27 -0.76
N PRO A 157 5.62 13.01 0.54
CA PRO A 157 6.16 13.85 1.59
C PRO A 157 7.67 13.65 1.70
N VAL A 158 8.37 14.70 2.14
CA VAL A 158 9.82 14.73 2.36
C VAL A 158 10.06 15.14 3.80
N SER A 159 10.80 14.31 4.52
CA SER A 159 11.32 14.61 5.87
C SER A 159 12.84 14.59 5.82
N LYS A 160 13.50 15.50 6.55
CA LYS A 160 14.96 15.48 6.69
C LYS A 160 15.38 14.14 7.26
N LYS A 161 16.49 13.61 6.72
CA LYS A 161 17.09 12.32 7.10
C LYS A 161 17.37 12.30 8.62
N GLY A 162 16.47 11.71 9.40
CA GLY A 162 16.58 11.68 10.86
C GLY A 162 15.27 11.37 11.58
N ASP A 163 14.14 11.82 11.06
CA ASP A 163 12.84 11.51 11.65
C ASP A 163 12.18 10.37 10.86
N PRO A 164 11.95 9.20 11.48
CA PRO A 164 11.16 8.18 10.82
C PRO A 164 9.75 8.75 10.64
N VAL A 165 9.34 8.96 9.38
CA VAL A 165 7.91 8.94 9.05
C VAL A 165 7.43 7.59 9.59
N PRO A 166 6.51 7.54 10.57
CA PRO A 166 5.88 6.30 10.93
C PRO A 166 5.19 5.81 9.66
N VAL A 167 5.77 4.80 9.03
CA VAL A 167 5.01 3.95 8.14
C VAL A 167 3.89 3.44 9.04
N PRO A 168 2.61 3.67 8.70
CA PRO A 168 1.51 3.01 9.42
C PRO A 168 1.90 1.55 9.53
N ASP A 169 1.79 0.99 10.73
CA ASP A 169 2.07 -0.43 10.93
C ASP A 169 1.40 -1.16 9.77
N PRO A 170 2.11 -2.01 9.02
CA PRO A 170 1.49 -2.74 7.95
C PRO A 170 0.27 -3.42 8.57
N THR A 171 -0.92 -2.97 8.17
CA THR A 171 -2.12 -3.79 8.27
C THR A 171 -1.64 -5.15 7.78
N PRO A 172 -1.69 -6.23 8.59
CA PRO A 172 -1.06 -7.48 8.23
C PRO A 172 -1.55 -7.87 6.84
N GLY A 173 -0.75 -7.52 5.84
CA GLY A 173 -0.92 -8.03 4.51
C GLY A 173 -0.74 -9.54 4.63
N PRO A 174 -1.14 -10.31 3.61
CA PRO A 174 -0.73 -11.68 3.58
C PRO A 174 0.79 -11.70 3.80
N GLN A 175 1.18 -12.25 4.96
CA GLN A 175 2.53 -12.69 5.22
C GLN A 175 2.95 -13.40 3.93
N PRO A 176 4.14 -13.13 3.35
CA PRO A 176 4.62 -13.92 2.23
C PRO A 176 4.31 -15.36 2.59
N GLY A 177 3.46 -16.01 1.79
CA GLY A 177 3.10 -17.40 2.04
C GLY A 177 4.42 -18.15 2.27
N PRO A 178 4.48 -19.08 3.25
CA PRO A 178 5.73 -19.71 3.63
C PRO A 178 6.48 -20.14 2.38
N GLN A 179 7.71 -19.64 2.26
CA GLN A 179 8.55 -19.86 1.09
C GLN A 179 8.64 -21.38 0.86
N PRO A 180 8.72 -21.87 -0.39
CA PRO A 180 8.68 -23.31 -0.73
C PRO A 180 9.72 -24.20 -0.02
N ASN A 181 10.68 -23.60 0.68
CA ASN A 181 11.83 -24.21 1.32
C ASN A 181 11.77 -24.24 2.87
N GLU A 182 10.72 -23.73 3.51
CA GLU A 182 10.57 -23.80 4.97
C GLU A 182 9.27 -24.54 5.36
N CYS A 183 9.37 -25.80 5.75
CA CYS A 183 8.28 -26.51 6.45
C CYS A 183 8.59 -26.55 7.95
N GLY A 184 7.60 -26.77 8.82
CA GLY A 184 7.82 -27.10 10.24
C GLY A 184 7.37 -28.53 10.55
N CYS A 185 7.65 -29.08 11.73
CA CYS A 185 7.14 -30.41 12.12
C CYS A 185 5.74 -30.33 12.76
N SER A 186 4.84 -29.54 12.16
CA SER A 186 3.42 -29.49 12.51
C SER A 186 2.57 -30.28 11.50
N ALA A 187 1.39 -30.76 11.91
CA ALA A 187 0.44 -31.42 11.00
C ALA A 187 0.08 -30.51 9.81
N ASP A 188 0.00 -29.20 10.06
CA ASP A 188 -0.31 -28.18 9.06
C ASP A 188 0.79 -28.12 7.98
N SER A 189 2.05 -28.24 8.38
CA SER A 189 3.19 -28.21 7.45
C SER A 189 3.25 -29.44 6.54
N VAL A 190 2.82 -30.60 7.03
CA VAL A 190 2.72 -31.84 6.23
C VAL A 190 1.62 -31.70 5.17
N GLN A 191 0.50 -31.10 5.55
CA GLN A 191 -0.61 -30.84 4.63
C GLN A 191 -0.22 -29.80 3.56
N MET A 192 0.59 -28.80 3.92
CA MET A 192 1.15 -27.83 2.97
C MET A 192 2.06 -28.47 1.92
N CYS A 193 3.09 -29.24 2.29
CA CYS A 193 3.94 -29.90 1.29
C CYS A 193 3.11 -30.87 0.42
N GLY A 194 2.12 -31.55 1.01
CA GLY A 194 1.21 -32.44 0.30
C GLY A 194 0.37 -31.75 -0.77
N ALA A 195 -0.01 -30.48 -0.56
CA ALA A 195 -0.72 -29.68 -1.56
C ALA A 195 0.08 -29.47 -2.86
N PHE A 196 1.42 -29.58 -2.79
CA PHE A 196 2.33 -29.45 -3.92
C PHE A 196 2.93 -30.79 -4.39
N GLY A 197 2.40 -31.93 -3.91
CA GLY A 197 2.93 -33.26 -4.27
C GLY A 197 4.32 -33.55 -3.70
N MET A 198 4.72 -32.85 -2.64
CA MET A 198 5.98 -32.99 -1.93
C MET A 198 5.75 -33.63 -0.55
N MET A 199 6.83 -34.09 0.10
CA MET A 199 6.79 -34.51 1.51
C MET A 199 7.61 -33.56 2.38
N CYS A 200 7.16 -33.26 3.60
CA CYS A 200 7.99 -32.54 4.59
C CYS A 200 8.96 -33.53 5.25
N CYS A 201 10.26 -33.28 5.16
CA CYS A 201 11.26 -34.05 5.90
C CYS A 201 11.50 -33.41 7.27
N CYS A 202 11.32 -34.19 8.34
CA CYS A 202 11.63 -33.82 9.71
C CYS A 202 12.88 -34.59 10.19
N GLY A 203 14.06 -33.99 10.04
CA GLY A 203 15.32 -34.55 10.55
C GLY A 203 15.50 -34.30 12.06
N ALA A 204 16.24 -35.16 12.75
CA ALA A 204 16.49 -35.04 14.19
C ALA A 204 17.27 -33.77 14.61
N ASN A 205 17.90 -33.09 13.64
CA ASN A 205 18.73 -31.89 13.86
C ASN A 205 17.99 -30.56 13.61
N GLY A 206 16.67 -30.59 13.34
CA GLY A 206 15.90 -29.37 13.08
C GLY A 206 15.90 -28.91 11.61
N ASP A 207 16.40 -29.73 10.68
CA ASP A 207 16.24 -29.49 9.25
C ASP A 207 14.79 -29.79 8.83
N THR A 208 14.08 -28.77 8.35
CA THR A 208 12.66 -28.84 8.00
C THR A 208 12.39 -28.23 6.62
N THR A 209 12.56 -29.05 5.57
CA THR A 209 12.34 -28.65 4.17
C THR A 209 11.33 -29.55 3.48
N CYS A 210 10.49 -28.99 2.61
CA CYS A 210 9.70 -29.78 1.66
C CYS A 210 10.68 -30.39 0.63
N MET A 211 10.54 -31.69 0.35
CA MET A 211 11.33 -32.40 -0.67
C MET A 211 10.40 -33.17 -1.61
N ALA A 212 10.91 -33.50 -2.81
CA ALA A 212 10.20 -34.36 -3.75
C ALA A 212 9.94 -35.74 -3.13
N THR A 213 8.85 -36.39 -3.52
CA THR A 213 8.37 -37.64 -2.92
C THR A 213 9.27 -38.86 -3.17
N ASP A 214 10.27 -38.73 -4.03
CA ASP A 214 11.31 -39.71 -4.33
C ASP A 214 12.62 -39.46 -3.54
N THR A 215 12.67 -38.39 -2.74
CA THR A 215 13.87 -38.02 -1.97
C THR A 215 13.87 -38.73 -0.61
N CYS A 216 15.01 -39.32 -0.23
CA CYS A 216 15.15 -39.96 1.09
C CYS A 216 15.40 -38.91 2.19
N CYS A 217 14.51 -38.82 3.17
CA CYS A 217 14.80 -38.10 4.41
C CYS A 217 15.85 -38.87 5.22
N CYS A 218 17.02 -38.27 5.45
CA CYS A 218 18.00 -38.83 6.38
C CYS A 218 17.46 -38.69 7.82
N ARG A 219 17.39 -39.80 8.55
CA ARG A 219 17.05 -39.82 9.99
C ARG A 219 18.27 -39.58 10.84
#